data_AF-A0A948Q3T3-F1
#
_entry.id   AF-A0A948Q3T3-F1
#
_cell.length_a   1.000
_cell.length_b   1.000
_cell.length_c   1.000
_cell.angle_alpha   90.00
_cell.angle_beta   90.00
_cell.angle_gamma   90.00
#
_symmetry.space_group_name_H-M   'P 1'
#
loop_
_entity.id
_entity.type
_entity.pdbx_description
1 polymer ?
#
loop_
_entity_poly.entity_id
_entity_poly.type
_entity_poly.pdbx_seq_one_letter_code
_entity_poly.pdbx_strand_id
1 'polypeptide(L)'
;MSGEHDIRLRMPSGLNPTAEDLEVLRTTFQTIITLASESKGALNEDLACLRDRGWEVTWGLTWVARASKDKHFEEVTASTKEEALAQLRQHVGLHEVEGCP
;
A
#
# COMPACT_ATOMS: atom_id res chain seq x y z
N MET A 1 -9.14 4.77 25.54
CA MET A 1 -9.08 6.14 24.96
C MET A 1 -8.26 6.02 23.69
N SER A 2 -8.87 6.11 22.52
CA SER A 2 -8.12 6.07 21.26
C SER A 2 -7.43 7.43 21.12
N GLY A 3 -6.12 7.48 21.40
CA GLY A 3 -5.36 8.70 21.14
C GLY A 3 -5.31 8.93 19.64
N GLU A 4 -5.72 10.10 19.18
CA GLU A 4 -5.33 10.55 17.84
C GLU A 4 -3.81 10.67 17.82
N HIS A 5 -3.16 9.86 17.00
CA HIS A 5 -1.72 9.88 16.80
C HIS A 5 -1.42 10.66 15.52
N ASP A 6 -1.08 11.94 15.69
CA ASP A 6 -0.66 12.79 14.58
C ASP A 6 0.84 12.64 14.30
N ILE A 7 1.20 12.29 13.05
CA ILE A 7 2.57 12.44 12.55
C ILE A 7 2.67 13.76 11.80
N ARG A 8 3.49 14.69 12.30
CA ARG A 8 3.74 15.99 11.68
C ARG A 8 5.11 16.01 11.01
N LEU A 9 5.14 16.35 9.73
CA LEU A 9 6.35 16.41 8.92
C LEU A 9 6.56 17.83 8.41
N ARG A 10 7.80 18.29 8.43
CA ARG A 10 8.16 19.54 7.75
C ARG A 10 8.64 19.17 6.36
N MET A 11 7.90 19.63 5.34
CA MET A 11 8.32 19.47 3.96
C MET A 11 9.36 20.54 3.60
N PRO A 12 10.35 20.23 2.74
CA PRO A 12 11.27 21.22 2.21
C PRO A 12 10.51 22.36 1.53
N SER A 13 11.00 23.59 1.70
CA SER A 13 10.45 24.77 1.01
C SER A 13 10.50 24.57 -0.51
N GLY A 14 9.37 24.77 -1.18
CA GLY A 14 9.23 24.61 -2.64
C GLY A 14 8.67 23.25 -3.09
N LEU A 15 8.49 22.30 -2.17
CA LEU A 15 7.80 21.06 -2.47
C LEU A 15 6.27 21.25 -2.37
N ASN A 16 5.57 21.09 -3.48
CA ASN A 16 4.10 21.04 -3.54
C ASN A 16 3.67 19.59 -3.83
N PRO A 17 3.50 18.74 -2.81
CA PRO A 17 3.12 17.34 -3.02
C PRO A 17 1.73 17.25 -3.63
N THR A 18 1.59 16.38 -4.63
CA THR A 18 0.31 16.01 -5.20
C THR A 18 -0.50 15.15 -4.21
N ALA A 19 -1.78 14.95 -4.49
CA ALA A 19 -2.62 14.04 -3.69
C ALA A 19 -2.03 12.62 -3.64
N GLU A 20 -1.43 12.18 -4.74
CA GLU A 20 -0.78 10.87 -4.85
C GLU A 20 0.51 10.80 -4.01
N ASP A 21 1.32 11.86 -3.98
CA ASP A 21 2.50 11.94 -3.10
C ASP A 21 2.12 11.84 -1.62
N LEU A 22 1.02 12.50 -1.23
CA LEU A 22 0.51 12.46 0.14
C LEU A 22 -0.01 11.07 0.53
N GLU A 23 -0.58 10.32 -0.42
CA GLU A 23 -1.04 8.95 -0.20
C GLU A 23 0.15 8.00 0.01
N VAL A 24 1.21 8.12 -0.79
CA VAL A 24 2.46 7.36 -0.61
C VAL A 24 3.06 7.62 0.77
N LEU A 25 3.14 8.88 1.18
CA LEU A 25 3.64 9.26 2.51
C LEU A 25 2.78 8.63 3.61
N ARG A 26 1.46 8.75 3.53
CA ARG A 26 0.53 8.15 4.50
C ARG A 26 0.75 6.64 4.64
N THR A 27 0.78 5.90 3.53
CA THR A 27 0.99 4.45 3.52
C THR A 27 2.34 4.08 4.13
N THR A 28 3.38 4.86 3.84
CA THR A 28 4.72 4.69 4.41
C THR A 28 4.70 4.82 5.93
N PHE A 29 4.09 5.89 6.46
CA PHE A 29 3.99 6.09 7.90
C PHE A 29 3.12 5.05 8.59
N GLN A 30 2.00 4.65 7.98
CA GLN A 30 1.17 3.55 8.50
C GLN A 30 1.94 2.24 8.56
N THR A 31 2.77 1.95 7.56
CA THR A 31 3.66 0.78 7.57
C THR A 31 4.65 0.85 8.73
N ILE A 32 5.35 1.98 8.88
CA ILE A 32 6.31 2.18 9.98
C ILE A 32 5.64 2.03 11.34
N ILE A 33 4.46 2.65 11.52
CA ILE A 33 3.67 2.52 12.76
C ILE A 33 3.32 1.05 13.00
N THR A 34 2.85 0.33 11.98
CA THR A 34 2.45 -1.08 12.10
C THR A 34 3.63 -1.93 12.55
N LEU A 35 4.77 -1.83 11.88
CA LEU A 35 6.00 -2.54 12.25
C LEU A 35 6.49 -2.19 13.67
N ALA A 36 6.40 -0.90 14.06
CA ALA A 36 6.79 -0.45 15.39
C ALA A 36 5.77 -0.85 16.49
N SER A 37 4.52 -1.11 16.12
CA SER A 37 3.44 -1.47 17.06
C SER A 37 3.32 -2.98 17.26
N GLU A 38 3.75 -3.79 16.29
CA GLU A 38 3.74 -5.26 16.36
C GLU A 38 4.73 -5.86 17.38
N SER A 39 5.45 -5.02 18.14
CA SER A 39 6.55 -5.48 19.00
C SER A 39 6.14 -6.30 20.23
N LYS A 40 4.87 -6.67 20.44
CA LYS A 40 4.44 -7.50 21.59
C LYS A 40 3.26 -8.42 21.26
N GLY A 41 3.52 -9.66 20.84
CA GLY A 41 2.47 -10.69 20.74
C GLY A 41 2.82 -11.97 19.97
N ALA A 42 1.80 -12.82 19.82
CA ALA A 42 1.78 -14.16 19.19
C ALA A 42 2.35 -14.22 17.77
N LEU A 43 2.38 -13.09 17.05
CA LEU A 43 3.00 -12.98 15.72
C LEU A 43 4.48 -13.42 15.74
N ASN A 44 5.22 -13.09 16.80
CA ASN A 44 6.62 -13.50 16.94
C ASN A 44 6.78 -15.00 17.20
N GLU A 45 5.81 -15.64 17.86
CA GLU A 45 5.81 -17.09 18.10
C GLU A 45 5.51 -17.85 16.80
N ASP A 46 4.56 -17.36 15.99
CA ASP A 46 4.24 -17.94 14.69
C ASP A 46 5.42 -17.82 13.71
N LEU A 47 6.12 -16.67 13.70
CA LEU A 47 7.33 -16.47 12.89
C LEU A 47 8.49 -17.37 13.34
N ALA A 48 8.65 -17.56 14.66
CA ALA A 48 9.63 -18.50 15.19
C ALA A 48 9.31 -19.93 14.76
N CYS A 49 8.04 -20.34 14.84
CA CYS A 49 7.60 -21.66 14.40
C CYS A 49 7.87 -21.90 12.90
N LEU A 50 7.58 -20.91 12.04
CA LEU A 50 7.86 -21.01 10.61
C LEU A 50 9.37 -21.19 10.34
N ARG A 51 10.22 -20.41 11.01
CA ARG A 51 11.68 -20.51 10.88
C ARG A 51 12.23 -21.84 11.39
N ASP A 52 11.74 -22.33 12.53
CA ASP A 52 12.15 -23.63 13.09
C ASP A 52 11.79 -24.80 12.16
N ARG A 53 10.76 -24.61 11.32
CA ARG A 53 10.35 -25.56 10.29
C ARG A 53 11.08 -25.36 8.95
N GLY A 54 12.09 -24.48 8.91
CA GLY A 54 12.92 -24.24 7.72
C GLY A 54 12.29 -23.31 6.68
N TRP A 55 11.23 -22.59 7.02
CA TRP A 55 10.63 -21.59 6.12
C TRP A 55 11.34 -20.25 6.22
N GLU A 56 11.64 -19.66 5.08
CA GLU A 56 12.06 -18.26 4.97
C GLU A 56 10.82 -17.37 4.85
N VAL A 57 10.69 -16.41 5.75
CA VAL A 57 9.57 -15.45 5.75
C VAL A 57 10.09 -14.10 5.30
N THR A 58 9.54 -13.59 4.19
CA THR A 58 9.80 -12.26 3.68
C THR A 58 8.56 -11.39 3.82
N TRP A 59 8.76 -10.11 4.08
CA TRP A 59 7.70 -9.12 4.16
C TRP A 59 7.81 -8.20 2.95
N GLY A 60 6.67 -7.88 2.35
CA GLY A 60 6.58 -6.97 1.22
C GLY A 60 5.37 -6.07 1.35
N LEU A 61 5.51 -4.82 0.89
CA LEU A 61 4.37 -3.96 0.63
C LEU A 61 3.81 -4.31 -0.74
N THR A 62 2.48 -4.35 -0.85
CA THR A 62 1.79 -4.52 -2.12
C THR A 62 0.90 -3.31 -2.39
N TRP A 63 0.80 -2.93 -3.66
CA TRP A 63 -0.08 -1.88 -4.13
C TRP A 63 -1.40 -2.51 -4.56
N VAL A 64 -2.50 -1.96 -4.04
CA VAL A 64 -3.85 -2.35 -4.43
C VAL A 64 -4.48 -1.21 -5.21
N ALA A 65 -4.74 -1.41 -6.50
CA ALA A 65 -5.45 -0.45 -7.32
C ALA A 65 -6.93 -0.85 -7.42
N ARG A 66 -7.82 0.09 -7.10
CA ARG A 66 -9.27 -0.12 -7.07
C ARG A 66 -9.97 0.87 -8.00
N ALA A 67 -10.87 0.37 -8.82
CA ALA A 67 -11.78 1.18 -9.60
C ALA A 67 -13.23 0.77 -9.32
N SER A 68 -14.13 1.75 -9.27
CA SER A 68 -15.56 1.49 -9.23
C SER A 68 -16.29 2.42 -10.19
N LYS A 69 -17.28 1.87 -10.91
CA LYS A 69 -18.16 2.62 -11.81
C LYS A 69 -19.55 1.97 -11.74
N ASP A 70 -20.55 2.74 -11.36
CA ASP A 70 -21.92 2.26 -11.13
C ASP A 70 -21.97 1.07 -10.17
N LYS A 71 -22.29 -0.14 -10.67
CA LYS A 71 -22.33 -1.40 -9.91
C LYS A 71 -21.12 -2.29 -10.15
N HIS A 72 -20.15 -1.82 -10.93
CA HIS A 72 -18.95 -2.57 -11.26
C HIS A 72 -17.78 -2.12 -10.37
N PHE A 73 -17.04 -3.11 -9.88
CA PHE A 73 -15.90 -2.93 -8.99
C PHE A 73 -14.78 -3.84 -9.46
N GLU A 74 -13.59 -3.28 -9.59
CA GLU A 74 -12.37 -3.99 -9.95
C GLU A 74 -11.28 -3.67 -8.95
N GLU A 75 -10.54 -4.71 -8.55
CA GLU A 75 -9.41 -4.63 -7.64
C GLU A 75 -8.28 -5.51 -8.17
N VAL A 76 -7.07 -4.94 -8.21
CA VAL A 76 -5.86 -5.66 -8.58
C VAL A 76 -4.75 -5.35 -7.58
N THR A 77 -3.86 -6.32 -7.37
CA THR A 77 -2.72 -6.20 -6.45
C THR A 77 -1.43 -6.45 -7.19
N ALA A 78 -0.43 -5.59 -7.00
CA ALA A 78 0.89 -5.73 -7.59
C ALA A 78 2.01 -5.26 -6.65
N SER A 79 3.27 -5.49 -7.06
CA SER A 79 4.45 -5.10 -6.28
C SER A 79 4.77 -3.61 -6.42
N THR A 80 4.36 -2.98 -7.53
CA THR A 80 4.54 -1.54 -7.79
C THR A 80 3.22 -0.86 -8.14
N LYS A 81 3.18 0.47 -7.98
CA LYS A 81 2.00 1.28 -8.30
C LYS A 81 1.71 1.26 -9.81
N GLU A 82 2.76 1.31 -10.61
CA GLU A 82 2.71 1.28 -12.06
C GLU A 82 2.15 -0.06 -12.56
N GLU A 83 2.59 -1.17 -11.98
CA GLU A 83 2.06 -2.50 -12.30
C GLU A 83 0.58 -2.62 -11.90
N ALA A 84 0.22 -2.19 -10.69
CA ALA A 84 -1.16 -2.25 -10.22
C ALA A 84 -2.08 -1.40 -11.12
N LEU A 85 -1.64 -0.20 -11.52
CA LEU A 85 -2.39 0.65 -12.43
C LEU A 85 -2.47 0.07 -13.84
N ALA A 86 -1.38 -0.50 -14.36
CA ALA A 86 -1.37 -1.12 -15.68
C ALA A 86 -2.33 -2.31 -15.74
N GLN A 87 -2.32 -3.18 -14.72
CA GLN A 87 -3.27 -4.30 -14.61
C GLN A 87 -4.71 -3.81 -14.48
N LEU A 88 -4.95 -2.79 -13.66
CA LEU A 88 -6.30 -2.24 -13.49
C LEU A 88 -6.83 -1.68 -14.82
N ARG A 89 -5.98 -0.95 -15.57
CA ARG A 89 -6.33 -0.42 -16.90
C ARG A 89 -6.70 -1.53 -17.89
N GLN A 90 -6.04 -2.68 -17.83
CA GLN A 90 -6.41 -3.86 -18.62
C GLN A 90 -7.79 -4.38 -18.21
N HIS A 91 -8.02 -4.53 -16.90
CA HIS A 91 -9.28 -5.05 -16.36
C HIS A 91 -10.48 -4.17 -16.70
N VAL A 92 -10.34 -2.84 -16.60
CA VAL A 92 -11.45 -1.90 -16.87
C VAL A 92 -11.57 -1.47 -18.34
N GLY A 93 -10.81 -2.08 -19.25
CA GLY A 93 -10.91 -1.82 -20.69
C GLY A 93 -10.40 -0.44 -21.14
N LEU A 94 -9.52 0.20 -20.37
CA LEU A 94 -8.95 1.52 -20.73
C LEU A 94 -7.88 1.44 -21.83
N HIS A 95 -7.57 0.26 -22.35
CA HIS A 95 -6.59 0.06 -23.45
C HIS A 95 -7.18 0.26 -24.85
N GLU A 96 -8.52 0.30 -25.01
CA GLU A 96 -9.18 0.43 -26.32
C GLU A 96 -9.55 1.88 -26.70
N VAL A 97 -9.32 2.86 -25.82
CA VAL A 97 -9.59 4.26 -26.14
C VAL A 97 -8.32 4.90 -26.70
N GLU A 98 -8.17 4.92 -28.03
CA GLU A 98 -7.28 5.86 -28.71
C GLU A 98 -7.56 7.27 -28.16
N GLY A 99 -6.58 7.87 -27.47
CA GLY A 99 -6.64 9.27 -27.06
C GLY A 99 -6.96 9.57 -25.58
N CYS A 100 -6.77 8.63 -24.65
CA CYS A 100 -6.58 9.04 -23.26
C CYS A 100 -5.14 9.56 -23.06
N PRO A 101 -4.94 10.81 -22.59
CA PRO A 101 -3.61 11.38 -22.39
C PRO A 101 -2.78 10.61 -21.35
#